data_AF-A0A2V6FVL5-F1
#
_entry.id   AF-A0A2V6FVL5-F1
#
_cell.length_a   1.000
_cell.length_b   1.000
_cell.length_c   1.000
_cell.angle_alpha   90.00
_cell.angle_beta   90.00
_cell.angle_gamma   90.00
#
_symmetry.space_group_name_H-M   'P 1'
#
loop_
_entity.id
_entity.type
_entity.pdbx_description
1 polymer ?
#
loop_
_entity_poly.entity_id
_entity_poly.type
_entity_poly.pdbx_seq_one_letter_code
_entity_poly.pdbx_strand_id
1 'polypeptide(L)'
;MYCWHWLQDLLISQCDRGIYTLYEWMSPARFQQYDPLIRGVAVEHHLDPLLVKAVVWRESRFDPGKHGSRGERGLMQVSEKAANEWARENKIAGFQVEQLFDPKTNLEAGSWYLHRAVEHWEHQ
;
A
#
# COMPACT_ATOMS: atom_id res chain seq x y z
N MET A 1 18.87 -15.84 -0.93
CA MET A 1 18.29 -16.74 -1.96
C MET A 1 17.12 -17.46 -1.28
N TYR A 2 15.87 -17.01 -1.32
CA TYR A 2 15.08 -16.56 -2.46
C TYR A 2 14.33 -15.29 -2.08
N CYS A 3 14.79 -14.18 -2.65
CA CYS A 3 14.13 -12.90 -2.72
C CYS A 3 13.69 -12.81 -4.19
N TRP A 4 12.54 -12.19 -4.49
CA TRP A 4 12.07 -11.92 -5.86
C TRP A 4 11.35 -13.06 -6.62
N HIS A 5 10.22 -13.55 -6.10
CA HIS A 5 9.16 -14.12 -6.96
C HIS A 5 7.93 -13.20 -7.09
N TRP A 6 7.88 -12.09 -6.35
CA TRP A 6 6.72 -11.18 -6.30
C TRP A 6 6.70 -10.10 -7.39
N LEU A 7 7.29 -10.40 -8.55
CA LEU A 7 7.40 -9.46 -9.67
C LEU A 7 7.08 -10.08 -11.03
N GLN A 8 6.62 -11.33 -11.05
CA GLN A 8 6.06 -11.99 -12.25
C GLN A 8 4.53 -12.09 -12.22
N ASP A 9 3.89 -11.87 -11.06
CA ASP A 9 2.44 -11.95 -10.92
C ASP A 9 1.67 -10.69 -11.36
N LEU A 10 2.37 -9.63 -11.80
CA LEU A 10 1.73 -8.42 -12.30
C LEU A 10 1.07 -8.59 -13.69
N LEU A 11 1.29 -9.73 -14.36
CA LEU A 11 0.75 -9.98 -15.71
C LEU A 11 -0.24 -11.16 -15.82
N ILE A 12 -0.59 -11.82 -14.71
CA ILE A 12 -1.62 -12.88 -14.72
C ILE A 12 -2.60 -12.67 -13.57
N SER A 13 -3.40 -11.61 -13.65
CA SER A 13 -4.71 -11.58 -13.02
C SER A 13 -5.73 -10.99 -13.99
N GLN A 14 -6.04 -11.78 -15.00
CA GLN A 14 -7.29 -11.62 -15.70
C GLN A 14 -8.43 -11.94 -14.72
N CYS A 15 -9.38 -11.02 -14.64
CA CYS A 15 -10.69 -11.13 -13.98
C CYS A 15 -10.73 -10.77 -12.48
N ASP A 16 -10.94 -9.49 -12.16
CA ASP A 16 -11.74 -9.16 -10.97
C ASP A 16 -12.54 -7.84 -11.03
N ARG A 17 -13.13 -7.52 -12.19
CA ARG A 17 -14.04 -6.37 -12.31
C ARG A 17 -15.36 -6.53 -11.55
N GLY A 18 -15.70 -7.75 -11.10
CA GLY A 18 -16.97 -8.06 -10.42
C GLY A 18 -16.92 -7.95 -8.90
N ILE A 19 -15.79 -8.29 -8.26
CA ILE A 19 -15.65 -8.22 -6.80
C ILE A 19 -15.45 -6.76 -6.33
N TYR A 20 -14.80 -5.92 -7.13
CA TYR A 20 -14.71 -4.47 -6.88
C TYR A 20 -16.09 -3.85 -6.65
N THR A 21 -17.04 -4.06 -7.58
CA THR A 21 -18.39 -3.49 -7.55
C THR A 21 -19.23 -4.04 -6.38
N LEU A 22 -19.04 -5.31 -6.01
CA LEU A 22 -19.77 -5.92 -4.90
C LEU A 22 -19.31 -5.36 -3.54
N TYR A 23 -18.01 -5.13 -3.35
CA TYR A 23 -17.49 -4.53 -2.11
C TYR A 23 -17.81 -3.03 -2.00
N GLU A 24 -17.76 -2.28 -3.11
CA GLU A 24 -18.25 -0.91 -3.15
C GLU A 24 -19.72 -0.84 -2.71
N TRP A 25 -20.55 -1.79 -3.13
CA TRP A 25 -21.97 -1.85 -2.75
C TRP A 25 -22.20 -2.25 -1.28
N MET A 26 -21.38 -3.15 -0.74
CA MET A 26 -21.50 -3.63 0.65
C MET A 26 -20.93 -2.65 1.70
N SER A 27 -20.00 -1.75 1.33
CA SER A 27 -19.48 -0.71 2.25
C SER A 27 -18.91 0.53 1.53
N PRO A 28 -19.77 1.38 0.94
CA PRO A 28 -19.34 2.57 0.18
C PRO A 28 -18.50 3.54 1.02
N ALA A 29 -18.82 3.67 2.31
CA ALA A 29 -18.16 4.59 3.22
C ALA A 29 -16.69 4.24 3.47
N ARG A 30 -16.36 2.94 3.63
CA ARG A 30 -14.95 2.51 3.83
C ARG A 30 -14.09 2.72 2.58
N PHE A 31 -14.71 2.59 1.41
CA PHE A 31 -14.04 2.77 0.12
C PHE A 31 -13.65 4.22 -0.16
N GLN A 32 -14.39 5.19 0.40
CA GLN A 32 -14.14 6.62 0.20
C GLN A 32 -13.40 7.29 1.38
N GLN A 33 -13.40 6.67 2.57
CA GLN A 33 -12.83 7.23 3.80
C GLN A 33 -11.38 7.70 3.64
N TYR A 34 -10.58 6.97 2.87
CA TYR A 34 -9.15 7.24 2.71
C TYR A 34 -8.81 8.02 1.44
N ASP A 35 -9.80 8.39 0.61
CA ASP A 35 -9.56 9.08 -0.68
C ASP A 35 -8.77 10.40 -0.55
N PRO A 36 -9.00 11.25 0.48
CA PRO A 36 -8.18 12.44 0.68
C PRO A 36 -6.72 12.10 1.01
N LEU A 37 -6.50 11.09 1.87
CA LEU A 37 -5.16 10.66 2.27
C LEU A 37 -4.42 10.02 1.08
N ILE A 38 -5.09 9.12 0.36
CA ILE A 38 -4.57 8.47 -0.86
C ILE A 38 -4.15 9.52 -1.89
N ARG A 39 -5.00 10.54 -2.12
CA ARG A 39 -4.65 11.63 -3.04
C ARG A 39 -3.45 12.44 -2.56
N GLY A 40 -3.35 12.73 -1.27
CA GLY A 40 -2.20 13.43 -0.68
C GLY A 40 -0.89 12.70 -0.94
N VAL A 41 -0.80 11.44 -0.47
CA VAL A 41 0.44 10.65 -0.60
C VAL A 41 0.77 10.35 -2.07
N ALA A 42 -0.22 10.17 -2.93
CA ALA A 42 0.02 9.93 -4.35
C ALA A 42 0.65 11.15 -5.02
N VAL A 43 0.18 12.36 -4.70
CA VAL A 43 0.79 13.60 -5.21
C VAL A 43 2.21 13.78 -4.69
N GLU A 44 2.44 13.52 -3.39
CA GLU A 44 3.76 13.64 -2.77
C GLU A 44 4.80 12.68 -3.36
N HIS A 45 4.37 11.47 -3.77
CA HIS A 45 5.23 10.44 -4.34
C HIS A 45 5.15 10.33 -5.87
N HIS A 46 4.53 11.30 -6.56
CA HIS A 46 4.37 11.29 -8.03
C HIS A 46 3.73 9.99 -8.57
N LEU A 47 2.77 9.43 -7.84
CA LEU A 47 2.00 8.25 -8.20
C LEU A 47 0.60 8.63 -8.69
N ASP A 48 0.00 7.75 -9.50
CA ASP A 48 -1.44 7.84 -9.79
C ASP A 48 -2.25 7.50 -8.51
N PRO A 49 -3.14 8.38 -8.01
CA PRO A 49 -4.00 8.08 -6.88
C PRO A 49 -4.83 6.80 -7.06
N LEU A 50 -5.22 6.46 -8.29
CA LEU A 50 -5.95 5.23 -8.60
C LEU A 50 -5.07 3.99 -8.43
N LEU A 51 -3.78 4.09 -8.73
CA LEU A 51 -2.81 3.02 -8.49
C LEU A 51 -2.67 2.75 -6.99
N VAL A 52 -2.45 3.80 -6.19
CA VAL A 52 -2.35 3.67 -4.73
C VAL A 52 -3.64 3.08 -4.16
N LYS A 53 -4.80 3.55 -4.63
CA LYS A 53 -6.11 3.02 -4.22
C LYS A 53 -6.30 1.55 -4.58
N ALA A 54 -5.87 1.14 -5.77
CA ALA A 54 -5.95 -0.25 -6.21
C ALA A 54 -5.06 -1.17 -5.35
N VAL A 55 -3.87 -0.71 -4.97
CA VAL A 55 -2.98 -1.43 -4.05
C VAL A 55 -3.63 -1.59 -2.67
N VAL A 56 -4.15 -0.51 -2.07
CA VAL A 56 -4.86 -0.59 -0.77
C VAL A 56 -6.02 -1.57 -0.82
N TRP A 57 -6.82 -1.56 -1.89
CA TRP A 57 -7.92 -2.50 -2.04
C TRP A 57 -7.44 -3.94 -2.11
N ARG A 58 -6.39 -4.21 -2.89
CA ARG A 58 -5.82 -5.55 -3.05
C ARG A 58 -5.21 -6.06 -1.75
N GLU A 59 -4.48 -5.20 -1.05
CA GLU A 59 -3.70 -5.55 0.11
C GLU A 59 -4.55 -5.70 1.37
N SER A 60 -5.50 -4.79 1.65
CA SER A 60 -6.28 -4.87 2.88
C SER A 60 -7.78 -4.75 2.73
N ARG A 61 -8.30 -4.47 1.52
CA ARG A 61 -9.71 -4.09 1.32
C ARG A 61 -10.11 -2.91 2.21
N PHE A 62 -9.20 -1.94 2.36
CA PHE A 62 -9.35 -0.75 3.21
C PHE A 62 -9.48 -1.03 4.72
N ASP A 63 -9.00 -2.19 5.19
CA ASP A 63 -8.89 -2.48 6.62
C ASP A 63 -7.54 -1.97 7.17
N PRO A 64 -7.52 -0.90 7.99
CA PRO A 64 -6.29 -0.38 8.58
C PRO A 64 -5.77 -1.27 9.72
N GLY A 65 -6.59 -2.15 10.28
CA GLY A 65 -6.21 -3.09 11.33
C GLY A 65 -5.64 -4.41 10.80
N LYS A 66 -5.56 -4.58 9.48
CA LYS A 66 -5.14 -5.84 8.87
C LYS A 66 -3.70 -6.18 9.25
N HIS A 67 -3.52 -7.37 9.81
CA HIS A 67 -2.21 -7.95 10.10
C HIS A 67 -2.00 -9.20 9.23
N GLY A 68 -0.96 -9.16 8.40
CA GLY A 68 -0.57 -10.22 7.49
C GLY A 68 0.15 -11.37 8.19
N SER A 69 0.19 -12.53 7.56
CA SER A 69 0.80 -13.74 8.13
C SER A 69 2.33 -13.65 8.22
N ARG A 70 2.96 -12.74 7.48
CA ARG A 70 4.41 -12.47 7.51
C ARG A 70 4.77 -11.22 8.31
N GLY A 71 3.82 -10.68 9.09
CA GLY A 71 4.02 -9.45 9.85
C GLY A 71 3.81 -8.18 9.02
N GLU A 72 3.18 -8.25 7.86
CA GLU A 72 2.72 -7.05 7.14
C GLU A 72 1.59 -6.35 7.90
N ARG A 73 1.52 -5.01 7.84
CA ARG A 73 0.55 -4.25 8.64
C ARG A 73 -0.17 -3.19 7.83
N GLY A 74 -1.44 -2.96 8.18
CA GLY A 74 -2.26 -1.84 7.73
C GLY A 74 -2.70 -1.90 6.26
N LEU A 75 -3.07 -0.73 5.75
CA LEU A 75 -3.76 -0.54 4.46
C LEU A 75 -3.02 -1.13 3.25
N MET A 76 -1.73 -0.88 3.15
CA MET A 76 -0.87 -1.33 2.06
C MET A 76 -0.04 -2.57 2.42
N GLN A 77 -0.35 -3.23 3.55
CA GLN A 77 0.37 -4.41 4.05
C GLN A 77 1.90 -4.18 4.04
N VAL A 78 2.33 -3.08 4.67
CA VAL A 78 3.75 -2.70 4.72
C VAL A 78 4.50 -3.65 5.66
N SER A 79 5.60 -4.22 5.18
CA SER A 79 6.48 -5.07 5.99
C SER A 79 7.31 -4.25 6.98
N GLU A 80 7.73 -4.87 8.08
CA GLU A 80 8.62 -4.22 9.06
C GLU A 80 9.93 -3.74 8.45
N LYS A 81 10.55 -4.56 7.58
CA LYS A 81 11.77 -4.17 6.88
C LYS A 81 11.55 -2.90 6.07
N ALA A 82 10.45 -2.85 5.31
CA ALA A 82 10.10 -1.71 4.50
C ALA A 82 9.89 -0.46 5.37
N ALA A 83 9.07 -0.57 6.41
CA ALA A 83 8.78 0.55 7.29
C ALA A 83 10.04 1.12 7.97
N ASN A 84 10.97 0.27 8.40
CA ASN A 84 12.22 0.71 9.03
C ASN A 84 13.15 1.43 8.05
N GLU A 85 13.24 0.97 6.81
CA GLU A 85 13.99 1.64 5.74
C GLU A 85 13.36 3.00 5.39
N TRP A 86 12.04 3.08 5.25
CA TRP A 86 11.31 4.35 5.08
C TRP A 86 11.56 5.32 6.23
N ALA A 87 11.43 4.86 7.48
CA ALA A 87 11.62 5.71 8.66
C ALA A 87 13.06 6.24 8.75
N ARG A 88 14.05 5.41 8.42
CA ARG A 88 15.45 5.81 8.37
C ARG A 88 15.69 6.89 7.30
N GLU A 89 15.18 6.70 6.10
CA GLU A 89 15.39 7.64 4.99
C GLU A 89 14.67 8.98 5.20
N ASN A 90 13.50 8.95 5.85
CA ASN A 90 12.75 10.14 6.22
C ASN A 90 13.14 10.73 7.59
N LYS A 91 14.18 10.19 8.24
CA LYS A 91 14.72 10.66 9.54
C LYS A 91 13.64 10.75 10.64
N ILE A 92 12.72 9.78 10.66
CA ILE A 92 11.64 9.72 11.66
C ILE A 92 12.19 9.15 12.96
N ALA A 93 12.28 9.98 13.98
CA ALA A 93 12.75 9.57 15.30
C ALA A 93 11.67 8.80 16.07
N GLY A 94 12.06 7.70 16.72
CA GLY A 94 11.15 6.91 17.56
C GLY A 94 10.05 6.16 16.80
N PHE A 95 10.28 5.85 15.51
CA PHE A 95 9.35 5.05 14.74
C PHE A 95 9.17 3.66 15.35
N GLN A 96 7.91 3.25 15.53
CA GLN A 96 7.53 1.93 15.99
C GLN A 96 6.66 1.26 14.94
N VAL A 97 6.89 -0.03 14.68
CA VAL A 97 6.23 -0.76 13.58
C VAL A 97 4.71 -0.82 13.77
N GLU A 98 4.21 -0.75 15.00
CA GLU A 98 2.79 -0.68 15.34
C GLU A 98 2.12 0.59 14.81
N GLN A 99 2.89 1.66 14.54
CA GLN A 99 2.39 2.87 13.90
C GLN A 99 1.91 2.61 12.46
N LEU A 100 2.25 1.47 11.85
CA LEU A 100 1.69 1.07 10.55
C LEU A 100 0.19 0.75 10.59
N PHE A 101 -0.43 0.62 11.76
CA PHE A 101 -1.90 0.55 11.86
C PHE A 101 -2.56 1.95 11.77
N ASP A 102 -1.79 3.03 11.89
CA ASP A 102 -2.26 4.37 11.54
C ASP A 102 -2.34 4.53 10.01
N PRO A 103 -3.53 4.83 9.45
CA PRO A 103 -3.73 4.92 8.00
C PRO A 103 -2.77 5.88 7.29
N LYS A 104 -2.48 7.03 7.91
CA LYS A 104 -1.61 8.03 7.31
C LYS A 104 -0.19 7.49 7.22
N THR A 105 0.39 7.09 8.35
CA THR A 105 1.74 6.51 8.42
C THR A 105 1.90 5.32 7.47
N ASN A 106 0.88 4.46 7.38
CA ASN A 106 0.89 3.33 6.48
C ASN A 106 0.91 3.72 4.99
N LEU A 107 0.08 4.69 4.61
CA LEU A 107 0.00 5.19 3.24
C LEU A 107 1.28 5.91 2.82
N GLU A 108 1.90 6.68 3.73
CA GLU A 108 3.20 7.32 3.51
C GLU A 108 4.29 6.27 3.25
N ALA A 109 4.46 5.32 4.18
CA ALA A 109 5.48 4.29 4.06
C ALA A 109 5.26 3.38 2.83
N GLY A 110 4.01 2.98 2.58
CA GLY A 110 3.65 2.14 1.44
C GLY A 110 3.83 2.86 0.09
N SER A 111 3.41 4.12 -0.02
CA SER A 111 3.54 4.90 -1.26
C SER A 111 5.01 5.22 -1.57
N TRP A 112 5.81 5.50 -0.54
CA TRP A 112 7.25 5.65 -0.68
C TRP A 112 7.92 4.41 -1.28
N TYR A 113 7.52 3.22 -0.85
CA TYR A 113 8.01 1.96 -1.44
C TYR A 113 7.51 1.73 -2.86
N LEU A 114 6.23 1.98 -3.09
CA LEU A 114 5.59 1.80 -4.39
C LEU A 114 6.25 2.68 -5.45
N HIS A 115 6.55 3.94 -5.12
CA HIS A 115 7.27 4.86 -5.99
C HIS A 115 8.64 4.31 -6.40
N ARG A 116 9.46 3.86 -5.44
CA ARG A 116 10.77 3.26 -5.74
C ARG A 116 10.68 2.00 -6.60
N ALA A 117 9.63 1.21 -6.41
CA ALA A 117 9.39 0.02 -7.23
C ALA A 117 9.05 0.39 -8.68
N VAL A 118 8.21 1.42 -8.87
CA VAL A 118 7.84 1.95 -10.18
C VAL A 118 9.07 2.52 -10.89
N GLU A 119 9.85 3.39 -10.24
CA GLU A 119 11.08 3.95 -10.81
C GLU A 119 12.08 2.86 -11.24
N HIS A 120 12.21 1.82 -10.41
CA HIS A 120 13.10 0.70 -10.73
C HIS A 120 12.65 -0.11 -11.96
N TRP A 121 11.35 -0.13 -12.30
CA TRP A 121 10.84 -0.82 -13.49
C TRP A 121 10.94 0.02 -14.77
N GLU A 122 10.81 1.35 -14.66
CA GLU A 122 10.96 2.24 -15.82
C GLU A 122 12.40 2.32 -16.34
N HIS A 123 13.39 2.00 -15.49
CA HIS A 123 14.80 2.02 -15.83
C HIS A 123 15.39 0.66 -16.24
N GLN A 124 14.55 -0.36 -16.46
CA GLN A 124 14.93 -1.68 -17.01
C GLN A 124 14.56 -1.81 -18.48
#